data_AF-A0A519K9N5-F1
#
_entry.id   AF-A0A519K9N5-F1
#
_cell.length_a   1.000
_cell.length_b   1.000
_cell.length_c   1.000
_cell.angle_alpha   90.00
_cell.angle_beta   90.00
_cell.angle_gamma   90.00
#
_symmetry.space_group_name_H-M   'P 1'
#
loop_
_entity.id
_entity.type
_entity.pdbx_description
1 polymer ?
#
loop_
_entity_poly.entity_id
_entity_poly.type
_entity_poly.pdbx_seq_one_letter_code
_entity_poly.pdbx_strand_id
1 'polypeptide(L)'
;MIYSLRGFVQELSPTFVVVEVNGVGYYVSVSLQTSQNLKLNSEVFIYIQQIIREDAHLLFGFFTKEEKEMFNLLISVNGVGPVSALILLSSLSLSDAANAI
;
A
#
# COMPACT_ATOMS: atom_id res chain seq x y z
N MET A 1 -16.16 0.62 1.14
CA MET A 1 -14.89 -0.14 1.23
C MET A 1 -14.20 -0.09 -0.12
N ILE A 2 -12.93 0.33 -0.18
CA ILE A 2 -12.14 0.41 -1.42
C ILE A 2 -11.22 -0.82 -1.48
N TYR A 3 -11.40 -1.65 -2.51
CA TYR A 3 -10.59 -2.88 -2.68
C TYR A 3 -9.36 -2.68 -3.56
N SER A 4 -9.48 -1.83 -4.58
CA SER A 4 -8.44 -1.54 -5.55
C SER A 4 -8.72 -0.21 -6.23
N LEU A 5 -7.71 0.40 -6.83
CA LEU A 5 -7.85 1.54 -7.73
C LEU A 5 -7.24 1.20 -9.08
N ARG A 6 -7.85 1.71 -10.15
CA ARG A 6 -7.28 1.70 -11.50
C ARG A 6 -7.34 3.13 -12.03
N GLY A 7 -6.20 3.68 -12.44
CA GLY A 7 -6.11 5.07 -12.84
C GLY A 7 -4.69 5.48 -13.17
N PHE A 8 -4.41 6.78 -13.18
CA PHE A 8 -3.12 7.33 -13.57
C PHE A 8 -2.27 7.71 -12.35
N VAL A 9 -0.99 7.39 -12.36
CA VAL A 9 -0.05 7.83 -11.31
C VAL A 9 0.25 9.32 -11.49
N GLN A 10 -0.42 10.15 -10.71
CA GLN A 10 -0.30 11.61 -10.74
C GLN A 10 0.91 12.12 -9.94
N GLU A 11 1.21 11.47 -8.81
CA GLU A 11 2.36 11.75 -7.97
C GLU A 11 2.93 10.43 -7.43
N LEU A 12 4.27 10.34 -7.34
CA LEU A 12 4.96 9.13 -6.88
C LEU A 12 6.12 9.50 -5.95
N SER A 13 6.12 8.88 -4.79
CA SER A 13 7.14 8.98 -3.74
C SER A 13 7.51 7.58 -3.24
N PRO A 14 8.68 7.39 -2.59
CA PRO A 14 9.02 6.11 -1.96
C PRO A 14 8.01 5.59 -0.92
N THR A 15 7.17 6.47 -0.36
CA THR A 15 6.24 6.13 0.74
C THR A 15 4.77 6.34 0.42
N PHE A 16 4.47 6.96 -0.73
CA PHE A 16 3.08 7.18 -1.15
C PHE A 16 2.97 7.31 -2.67
N VAL A 17 1.75 7.13 -3.16
CA VAL A 17 1.35 7.41 -4.54
C VAL A 17 0.03 8.17 -4.53
N VAL A 18 -0.14 9.11 -5.45
CA VAL A 18 -1.46 9.68 -5.77
C VAL A 18 -1.94 9.03 -7.07
N VAL A 19 -3.03 8.27 -6.98
CA VAL A 19 -3.70 7.66 -8.14
C VAL A 19 -4.92 8.48 -8.49
N GLU A 20 -4.90 9.08 -9.67
CA GLU A 20 -6.03 9.80 -10.24
C GLU A 20 -6.98 8.80 -10.90
N VAL A 21 -8.24 8.79 -10.45
CA VAL A 21 -9.32 7.98 -11.02
C VAL A 21 -10.51 8.87 -11.38
N ASN A 22 -10.71 9.12 -12.68
CA ASN A 22 -11.82 9.92 -13.24
C ASN A 22 -12.02 11.31 -12.58
N GLY A 23 -10.93 12.07 -12.43
CA GLY A 23 -10.86 13.41 -11.82
C GLY A 23 -10.59 13.42 -10.32
N VAL A 24 -10.46 12.26 -9.66
CA VAL A 24 -10.28 12.18 -8.19
C VAL A 24 -8.91 11.60 -7.85
N GLY A 25 -8.07 12.39 -7.18
CA GLY A 25 -6.77 11.95 -6.67
C GLY A 25 -6.90 11.23 -5.33
N TYR A 26 -6.57 9.94 -5.31
CA TYR A 26 -6.51 9.14 -4.08
C TYR A 26 -5.08 9.10 -3.55
N TYR A 27 -4.88 9.63 -2.34
CA TYR A 27 -3.61 9.48 -1.62
C TYR A 27 -3.53 8.08 -1.02
N VAL A 28 -2.50 7.33 -1.40
CA VAL A 28 -2.31 5.94 -0.98
C VAL A 28 -0.90 5.77 -0.44
N SER A 29 -0.78 5.38 0.83
CA SER A 29 0.51 5.02 1.43
C SER A 29 0.98 3.68 0.87
N VAL A 30 2.26 3.59 0.49
CA VAL A 30 2.85 2.38 -0.11
C VAL A 30 4.19 2.06 0.54
N SER A 31 4.65 0.82 0.40
CA SER A 31 6.02 0.46 0.80
C SER A 31 7.02 0.90 -0.28
N LEU A 32 8.31 0.90 0.08
CA LEU A 32 9.37 1.13 -0.90
C LEU A 32 9.30 0.11 -2.05
N GLN A 33 9.06 -1.17 -1.74
CA GLN A 33 8.94 -2.22 -2.75
C GLN A 33 7.78 -1.98 -3.73
N THR A 34 6.61 -1.62 -3.20
CA THR A 34 5.47 -1.26 -4.05
C THR A 34 5.81 -0.06 -4.94
N SER A 35 6.38 1.01 -4.37
CA SER A 35 6.70 2.25 -5.11
C SER A 35 7.68 2.02 -6.27
N GLN A 36 8.63 1.09 -6.12
CA GLN A 36 9.62 0.75 -7.16
C GLN A 36 8.99 0.06 -8.38
N ASN A 37 7.82 -0.56 -8.21
CA ASN A 37 7.07 -1.18 -9.31
C ASN A 37 6.11 -0.19 -10.00
N LEU A 38 6.00 1.04 -9.48
CA LEU A 38 5.15 2.09 -10.05
C LEU A 38 5.97 3.03 -10.92
N LYS A 39 5.28 3.67 -11.86
CA LYS A 39 5.88 4.68 -12.75
C LYS A 39 5.01 5.93 -12.76
N LEU A 40 5.65 7.09 -12.61
CA LEU A 40 4.97 8.38 -12.72
C LEU A 40 4.43 8.57 -14.14
N ASN A 41 3.25 9.17 -14.26
CA ASN A 41 2.57 9.42 -15.53
C ASN A 41 2.28 8.14 -16.34
N SER A 42 1.90 7.05 -15.66
CA SER A 42 1.38 5.85 -16.30
C SER A 42 0.12 5.32 -15.62
N GLU A 43 -0.66 4.53 -16.36
CA GLU A 43 -1.79 3.80 -15.79
C GLU A 43 -1.29 2.73 -14.81
N VAL A 44 -2.00 2.55 -13.71
CA VAL A 44 -1.72 1.57 -12.66
C VAL A 44 -3.01 0.88 -12.22
N PHE A 45 -2.89 -0.39 -11.85
CA PHE A 45 -3.85 -1.08 -11.00
C PHE A 45 -3.16 -1.35 -9.65
N ILE A 46 -3.75 -0.89 -8.55
CA ILE A 46 -3.19 -1.04 -7.20
C ILE A 46 -4.22 -1.68 -6.27
N TYR A 47 -3.80 -2.68 -5.51
CA TYR A 47 -4.63 -3.29 -4.47
C TYR A 47 -4.64 -2.40 -3.23
N ILE A 48 -5.81 -2.26 -2.60
CA ILE A 48 -6.00 -1.36 -1.46
C ILE A 48 -6.40 -2.14 -0.21
N GLN A 49 -5.74 -1.86 0.90
CA GLN A 49 -6.25 -2.10 2.24
C GLN A 49 -6.75 -0.77 2.82
N GLN A 50 -8.06 -0.66 3.02
CA GLN A 50 -8.67 0.53 3.61
C GLN A 50 -8.81 0.34 5.13
N ILE A 51 -8.30 1.31 5.90
CA ILE A 51 -8.46 1.35 7.36
C ILE A 51 -9.26 2.60 7.71
N ILE A 52 -10.41 2.39 8.35
CA ILE A 52 -11.29 3.46 8.81
C ILE A 52 -11.13 3.56 10.33
N ARG A 53 -10.82 4.76 10.80
CA ARG A 53 -10.78 5.14 12.22
C ARG A 53 -11.79 6.26 12.44
N GLU A 54 -11.99 6.65 13.69
CA GLU A 54 -12.92 7.73 14.05
C GLU A 54 -12.55 9.07 13.39
N ASP A 55 -11.26 9.31 13.17
CA ASP A 55 -10.68 10.57 12.68
C ASP A 55 -10.00 10.45 11.30
N ALA A 56 -9.96 9.26 10.70
CA ALA A 56 -9.15 9.02 9.50
C ALA A 56 -9.70 7.94 8.56
N HIS A 57 -9.56 8.21 7.26
CA HIS A 57 -9.76 7.24 6.18
C HIS A 57 -8.42 6.99 5.49
N LEU A 58 -7.77 5.88 5.85
CA LEU A 58 -6.42 5.56 5.38
C LEU A 58 -6.48 4.52 4.27
N LEU A 59 -5.69 4.72 3.21
CA LEU A 59 -5.52 3.78 2.11
C LEU A 59 -4.07 3.32 2.05
N PHE A 60 -3.87 2.01 2.13
CA PHE A 60 -2.57 1.36 1.96
C PHE A 60 -2.58 0.59 0.64
N GLY A 61 -1.58 0.82 -0.21
CA GLY A 61 -1.52 0.32 -1.58
C GLY A 61 -0.43 -0.72 -1.77
N PHE A 62 -0.71 -1.70 -2.63
CA PHE A 62 0.16 -2.83 -2.92
C PHE A 62 0.14 -3.14 -4.41
N PHE A 63 1.31 -3.42 -4.99
CA PHE A 63 1.44 -3.71 -6.42
C PHE A 63 0.91 -5.11 -6.74
N THR A 64 1.13 -6.04 -5.81
CA THR A 64 0.67 -7.43 -5.91
C THR A 64 -0.33 -7.77 -4.80
N LYS A 65 -1.04 -8.88 -4.98
CA LYS A 65 -2.01 -9.35 -3.97
C LYS A 65 -1.28 -9.93 -2.76
N GLU A 66 -0.13 -10.56 -2.99
CA GLU A 66 0.75 -11.17 -2.01
C GLU A 66 1.30 -10.13 -1.02
N GLU A 67 1.69 -8.95 -1.52
CA GLU A 67 2.08 -7.81 -0.68
C GLU A 67 0.93 -7.38 0.26
N LYS A 68 -0.29 -7.29 -0.26
CA LYS A 68 -1.49 -6.96 0.53
C LYS A 68 -1.79 -8.03 1.58
N GLU A 69 -1.67 -9.31 1.22
CA GLU A 69 -1.91 -10.42 2.14
C GLU A 69 -0.88 -10.44 3.27
N MET A 70 0.40 -10.21 2.96
CA MET A 70 1.45 -10.07 3.96
C MET A 70 1.21 -8.88 4.89
N PHE A 71 0.84 -7.71 4.34
CA PHE A 71 0.47 -6.56 5.15
C PHE A 71 -0.67 -6.87 6.13
N ASN A 72 -1.72 -7.54 5.65
CA ASN A 72 -2.86 -7.93 6.48
C ASN A 72 -2.47 -8.91 7.59
N LEU A 73 -1.56 -9.86 7.30
CA LEU A 73 -1.00 -10.75 8.31
C LEU A 73 -0.21 -9.95 9.36
N LEU A 74 0.68 -9.06 8.93
CA LEU A 74 1.49 -8.23 9.83
C LEU A 74 0.64 -7.41 10.79
N ILE A 75 -0.38 -6.70 10.30
CA ILE A 75 -1.24 -5.87 11.17
C ILE A 75 -2.17 -6.70 12.07
N SER A 76 -2.28 -8.01 11.84
CA SER A 76 -3.04 -8.91 12.72
C SER A 76 -2.24 -9.31 13.98
N VAL A 77 -0.91 -9.12 13.95
CA VAL A 77 -0.03 -9.37 15.10
C VAL A 77 -0.21 -8.27 16.14
N ASN A 78 -0.44 -8.66 17.39
CA ASN A 78 -0.59 -7.72 18.50
C ASN A 78 0.63 -6.78 18.60
N GLY A 79 0.38 -5.46 18.57
CA GLY A 79 1.42 -4.44 18.66
C GLY A 79 1.99 -3.99 17.31
N VAL A 80 1.61 -4.61 16.18
CA VAL A 80 2.07 -4.20 14.85
C VAL A 80 1.02 -3.31 14.19
N GLY A 81 1.34 -2.01 14.08
CA GLY A 81 0.49 -1.05 13.40
C GLY A 81 0.69 -1.02 11.87
N PRO A 82 -0.25 -0.41 11.12
CA PRO A 82 -0.15 -0.24 9.65
C PRO A 82 1.16 0.41 9.17
N VAL A 83 1.63 1.44 9.87
CA VAL A 83 2.89 2.12 9.52
C VAL A 83 4.09 1.19 9.73
N SER A 84 4.15 0.49 10.85
CA SER A 84 5.20 -0.50 11.13
C SER A 84 5.21 -1.62 10.08
N ALA A 85 4.03 -2.10 9.67
CA ALA A 85 3.91 -3.10 8.62
C ALA A 85 4.46 -2.60 7.26
N LEU A 86 4.18 -1.35 6.87
CA LEU A 86 4.79 -0.76 5.67
C LEU A 86 6.32 -0.65 5.76
N ILE A 87 6.86 -0.31 6.94
CA ILE A 87 8.31 -0.23 7.15
C ILE A 87 8.94 -1.62 6.98
N LEU A 88 8.34 -2.66 7.57
CA LEU A 88 8.80 -4.04 7.41
C LEU A 88 8.78 -4.49 5.95
N LEU A 89 7.71 -4.19 5.22
CA LEU A 89 7.62 -4.46 3.76
C LEU A 89 8.57 -3.61 2.92
N SER A 90 9.15 -2.54 3.47
CA SER A 90 10.14 -1.72 2.78
C SER A 90 11.57 -2.24 2.99
N SER A 91 11.82 -2.99 4.06
CA SER A 91 13.15 -3.51 4.43
C SER A 91 13.35 -4.99 4.15
N LEU A 92 12.28 -5.78 4.07
CA LEU A 92 12.33 -7.23 3.92
C LEU A 92 11.70 -7.67 2.59
N SER A 93 12.22 -8.75 2.00
CA SER A 93 11.47 -9.47 0.97
C SER A 93 10.22 -10.12 1.57
N LEU A 94 9.21 -10.42 0.74
CA LEU A 94 8.00 -11.12 1.21
C LEU A 94 8.33 -12.45 1.90
N SER A 95 9.34 -13.18 1.42
CA SER A 95 9.83 -14.41 2.05
C SER A 95 10.45 -14.18 3.42
N ASP A 96 11.22 -13.10 3.58
CA ASP A 96 11.87 -12.79 4.87
C ASP A 96 10.85 -12.30 5.89
N ALA A 97 9.88 -11.50 5.46
CA ALA A 97 8.77 -11.06 6.31
C ALA A 97 7.94 -12.26 6.80
N ALA A 98 7.67 -13.24 5.94
CA ALA A 98 6.93 -14.45 6.32
C ALA A 98 7.65 -15.27 7.40
N ASN A 99 8.98 -15.35 7.35
CA ASN A 99 9.79 -16.11 8.32
C ASN A 99 9.94 -15.39 9.66
N ALA A 100 9.66 -14.09 9.74
CA ALA A 100 9.80 -13.28 10.93
C ALA A 100 8.54 -13.26 11.83
N ILE A 101 7.45 -13.88 11.37
CA ILE A 101 6.14 -13.93 12.04
C ILE A 101 5.93 -15.29 12.69
#